data_AF-A0A3M1EPF6-F1
#
_entry.id   AF-A0A3M1EPF6-F1
#
_cell.length_a   1.000
_cell.length_b   1.000
_cell.length_c   1.000
_cell.angle_alpha   90.00
_cell.angle_beta   90.00
_cell.angle_gamma   90.00
#
_symmetry.space_group_name_H-M   'P 1'
#
loop_
_entity.id
_entity.type
_entity.pdbx_description
1 polymer ?
#
loop_
_entity_poly.entity_id
_entity_poly.type
_entity_poly.pdbx_seq_one_letter_code
_entity_poly.pdbx_strand_id
1 'polypeptide(L)'
;MNVLDLGVLLAIPLVRLLVPLLITIAVGAILRRLDARWEAEVRARLQTEDKAAAGEPVLSSEAPWPLPVTPQVSWNEFGVPCWIVKSCDEATRISCAAFADAAIPCWLARRRIEGRIPLTCYRCVVFAFSDKTLAAGNSNHDTLLAG
;
A
#
# COMPACT_ATOMS: atom_id res chain seq x y z
N MET A 1 42.24 17.29 41.83
CA MET A 1 41.17 17.33 40.82
C MET A 1 40.26 18.50 41.18
N ASN A 2 40.29 19.58 40.42
CA ASN A 2 39.56 20.81 40.78
C ASN A 2 38.07 20.68 40.44
N VAL A 3 37.20 21.38 41.17
CA VAL A 3 35.74 21.42 40.88
C VAL A 3 35.42 21.86 39.45
N LEU A 4 36.28 22.69 38.85
CA LEU A 4 36.18 23.09 37.45
C LEU A 4 36.39 21.92 36.47
N ASP A 5 37.34 21.03 36.76
CA ASP A 5 37.61 19.83 35.94
C ASP A 5 36.41 18.87 35.94
N LEU A 6 35.83 18.65 37.12
CA LEU A 6 34.65 17.80 37.27
C LEU A 6 33.43 18.40 36.53
N GLY A 7 33.28 19.73 36.59
CA GLY A 7 32.23 20.44 35.86
C GLY A 7 32.36 20.29 34.34
N VAL A 8 33.56 20.42 33.79
CA VAL A 8 33.81 20.28 32.34
C VAL A 8 33.54 18.85 31.88
N LEU A 9 34.01 17.85 32.65
CA LEU A 9 33.78 16.44 32.35
C LEU A 9 32.31 16.04 32.33
N LEU A 10 31.48 16.67 33.17
CA LEU A 10 30.02 16.45 33.20
C LEU A 10 29.26 17.28 32.15
N ALA A 11 29.75 18.47 31.80
CA ALA A 11 29.08 19.37 30.86
C ALA A 11 29.06 18.80 29.43
N ILE A 12 30.18 18.26 28.94
CA ILE A 12 30.31 17.72 27.58
C ILE A 12 29.30 16.59 27.28
N PRO A 13 29.18 15.53 28.12
CA PRO A 13 28.20 14.47 27.88
C PRO A 13 26.77 14.99 28.02
N LEU A 14 26.49 15.90 28.95
CA LEU A 14 25.15 16.51 29.06
C LEU A 14 24.76 17.25 27.78
N VAL A 15 25.65 18.07 27.24
CA VAL A 15 25.42 18.82 25.99
C VAL A 15 25.18 17.86 24.83
N ARG A 16 26.00 16.81 24.69
CA ARG A 16 25.83 15.80 23.64
C ARG A 16 24.58 14.96 23.80
N LEU A 17 23.98 14.87 24.98
CA LEU A 17 22.72 14.16 25.20
C LEU A 17 21.51 15.09 24.99
N LEU A 18 21.55 16.31 25.54
CA LEU A 18 20.44 17.26 25.44
C LEU A 18 20.22 17.76 24.02
N VAL A 19 21.31 18.07 23.29
CA VAL A 19 21.20 18.63 21.93
C VAL A 19 20.47 17.67 20.98
N PRO A 20 20.85 16.40 20.81
CA PRO A 20 20.12 15.48 19.93
C PRO A 20 18.70 15.19 20.43
N LEU A 21 18.47 15.17 21.74
CA LEU A 21 17.12 14.99 22.31
C LEU A 21 16.22 16.16 21.92
N LEU A 22 16.68 17.40 22.10
CA LEU A 22 15.95 18.61 21.73
C LEU A 22 15.69 18.67 20.23
N ILE A 23 16.67 18.31 19.40
CA ILE A 23 16.49 18.25 17.93
C ILE A 23 15.38 17.25 17.58
N THR A 24 15.39 16.05 18.17
CA THR A 24 14.37 15.03 17.90
C THR A 24 12.97 15.49 18.31
N ILE A 25 12.86 16.12 19.49
CA ILE A 25 11.59 16.69 19.97
C ILE A 25 11.11 17.81 19.04
N ALA A 26 12.00 18.70 18.62
CA ALA A 26 11.69 19.80 17.72
C ALA A 26 11.19 19.29 16.35
N VAL A 27 11.88 18.32 15.75
CA VAL A 27 11.45 17.71 14.47
C VAL A 27 10.07 17.07 14.62
N GLY A 28 9.85 16.29 15.68
CA GLY A 28 8.54 15.68 15.94
C GLY A 28 7.42 16.71 16.12
N ALA A 29 7.70 17.83 16.81
CA ALA A 29 6.74 18.92 16.97
C ALA A 29 6.42 19.63 15.65
N ILE A 30 7.43 19.82 14.78
CA ILE A 30 7.23 20.42 13.45
C ILE A 30 6.37 19.50 12.58
N LEU A 31 6.66 18.20 12.54
CA LEU A 31 5.89 17.24 11.75
C LEU A 31 4.43 17.19 12.20
N ARG A 32 4.18 17.15 13.52
CA ARG A 32 2.81 17.20 14.07
C ARG A 32 2.03 18.46 13.67
N ARG A 33 2.70 19.62 13.58
CA ARG A 33 2.05 20.86 13.13
C ARG A 33 1.66 20.81 11.66
N LEU A 34 2.49 20.18 10.82
CA LEU A 34 2.19 19.99 9.41
C LEU A 34 1.00 19.04 9.24
N ASP A 35 0.99 17.94 10.00
CA ASP A 35 -0.07 16.94 9.98
C ASP A 35 -1.43 17.53 10.38
N ALA A 36 -1.44 18.33 11.46
CA ALA A 36 -2.65 19.03 11.92
C ALA A 36 -3.23 20.00 10.87
N ARG A 37 -2.39 20.62 10.04
CA ARG A 37 -2.84 21.50 8.96
C ARG A 37 -3.56 20.70 7.87
N TRP A 38 -3.11 19.48 7.58
CA TRP A 38 -3.71 18.64 6.54
C TRP A 38 -5.03 18.04 7.00
N GLU A 39 -5.15 17.63 8.27
CA GLU A 39 -6.43 17.21 8.82
C GLU A 39 -7.49 18.33 8.78
N ALA A 40 -7.08 19.58 9.02
CA ALA A 40 -7.97 20.72 8.92
C ALA A 40 -8.49 20.93 7.49
N GLU A 41 -7.63 20.71 6.48
CA GLU A 41 -7.99 20.81 5.07
C GLU A 41 -8.97 19.68 4.65
N VAL A 42 -8.78 18.45 5.13
CA VAL A 42 -9.71 17.33 4.88
C VAL A 42 -11.07 17.62 5.52
N ARG A 43 -11.11 18.09 6.77
CA ARG A 43 -12.37 18.45 7.45
C ARG A 43 -13.08 19.62 6.75
N ALA A 44 -12.34 20.60 6.24
CA ALA A 44 -12.91 21.71 5.48
C ALA A 44 -13.57 21.21 4.18
N ARG A 45 -12.95 20.25 3.47
CA ARG A 45 -13.51 19.63 2.26
C ARG A 45 -14.80 18.88 2.56
N LEU A 46 -14.81 18.04 3.60
CA LEU A 46 -16.00 17.32 4.04
C LEU A 46 -17.14 18.28 4.41
N GLN A 47 -16.83 19.37 5.13
CA GLN A 47 -17.85 20.37 5.48
C GLN A 47 -18.37 21.18 4.29
N THR A 48 -17.54 21.42 3.26
CA THR A 48 -18.02 22.05 2.01
C THR A 48 -18.92 21.09 1.22
N GLU A 49 -18.60 19.81 1.22
CA GLU A 49 -19.40 18.75 0.59
C GLU A 49 -20.73 18.54 1.32
N ASP A 50 -20.73 18.50 2.66
CA ASP A 50 -21.95 18.37 3.47
C ASP A 50 -22.89 19.58 3.32
N LYS A 51 -22.34 20.79 3.21
CA LYS A 51 -23.14 22.01 2.96
C LYS A 51 -23.66 22.09 1.52
N ALA A 52 -22.93 21.52 0.56
CA ALA A 52 -23.40 21.36 -0.81
C ALA A 52 -24.49 20.28 -0.91
N ALA A 53 -24.38 19.19 -0.13
CA ALA A 53 -25.37 18.10 -0.09
C ALA A 53 -26.71 18.48 0.61
N ALA A 54 -26.75 19.59 1.35
CA ALA A 54 -28.01 20.16 1.84
C ALA A 54 -28.88 20.79 0.73
N GLY A 55 -28.33 20.96 -0.48
CA GLY A 55 -29.06 21.26 -1.71
C GLY A 55 -28.83 20.13 -2.72
N GLU A 56 -29.74 19.17 -2.74
CA GLU A 56 -29.74 17.99 -3.62
C GLU A 56 -28.57 17.00 -3.43
N PRO A 57 -28.86 15.69 -3.24
CA PRO A 57 -27.85 14.65 -3.33
C PRO A 57 -27.46 14.49 -4.80
N VAL A 58 -26.54 15.33 -5.28
CA VAL A 58 -25.88 15.10 -6.56
C VAL A 58 -25.00 13.87 -6.37
N LEU A 59 -25.48 12.76 -6.93
CA LEU A 59 -24.69 11.57 -7.24
C LEU A 59 -23.58 12.00 -8.23
N SER A 60 -22.56 12.71 -7.76
CA SER A 60 -21.45 13.20 -8.58
C SER A 60 -20.41 12.09 -8.68
N SER A 61 -20.67 11.15 -9.58
CA SER A 61 -19.78 10.09 -10.02
C SER A 61 -18.65 10.56 -10.94
N GLU A 62 -18.42 11.87 -11.09
CA GLU A 62 -17.29 12.39 -11.87
C GLU A 62 -16.09 12.64 -10.97
N ALA A 63 -15.38 11.54 -10.70
CA ALA A 63 -13.94 11.63 -10.63
C ALA A 63 -13.42 12.31 -11.92
N PRO A 64 -12.51 13.30 -11.87
CA PRO A 64 -11.99 14.01 -13.05
C PRO A 64 -11.18 13.15 -14.04
N TRP A 65 -11.18 11.84 -13.84
CA TRP A 65 -10.59 10.87 -14.74
C TRP A 65 -11.70 9.90 -15.17
N PRO A 66 -11.79 9.54 -16.46
CA PRO A 66 -12.75 8.55 -16.91
C PRO A 66 -12.40 7.21 -16.27
N LEU A 67 -13.10 6.83 -15.21
CA LEU A 67 -13.12 5.44 -14.77
C LEU A 67 -14.20 4.70 -15.55
N PRO A 68 -13.85 3.69 -16.35
CA PRO A 68 -14.85 2.73 -16.78
C PRO A 68 -15.41 2.06 -15.52
N VAL A 69 -16.71 2.24 -15.29
CA VAL A 69 -17.45 1.50 -14.28
C VAL A 69 -17.55 0.06 -14.75
N THR A 70 -16.67 -0.81 -14.24
CA THR A 70 -16.82 -2.26 -14.39
C THR A 70 -17.09 -2.88 -13.01
N PRO A 71 -18.20 -3.62 -12.83
CA PRO A 71 -18.43 -4.41 -11.61
C PRO A 71 -17.69 -5.76 -11.69
N GLN A 72 -16.42 -5.74 -12.09
CA GLN A 72 -15.62 -6.94 -12.32
C GLN A 72 -14.14 -6.56 -12.14
N VAL A 73 -13.56 -6.72 -10.94
CA VAL A 73 -12.10 -6.75 -10.84
C VAL A 73 -11.65 -8.05 -11.49
N SER A 74 -11.49 -8.02 -12.81
CA SER A 74 -10.84 -9.08 -13.56
C SER A 74 -9.34 -8.91 -13.36
N TRP A 75 -8.61 -10.00 -13.13
CA TRP A 75 -7.15 -9.99 -12.95
C TRP A 75 -6.37 -9.50 -14.17
N ASN A 76 -7.08 -9.02 -15.20
CA ASN A 76 -6.55 -8.41 -16.42
C ASN A 76 -6.21 -6.92 -16.23
N GLU A 77 -6.72 -6.23 -15.20
CA GLU A 77 -6.55 -4.76 -15.10
C GLU A 77 -5.41 -4.30 -14.18
N PHE A 78 -4.92 -5.15 -13.26
CA PHE A 78 -3.73 -4.82 -12.43
C PHE A 78 -2.58 -5.83 -12.52
N GLY A 79 -2.70 -6.85 -13.36
CA GLY A 79 -1.72 -7.91 -13.49
C GLY A 79 -1.52 -8.33 -14.93
N VAL A 80 -0.39 -7.96 -15.53
CA VAL A 80 -0.02 -8.46 -16.86
C VAL A 80 0.01 -9.99 -16.80
N PRO A 81 -0.74 -10.70 -17.65
CA PRO A 81 -0.78 -12.15 -17.59
C PRO A 81 0.61 -12.73 -17.84
N CYS A 82 0.89 -13.85 -17.19
CA CYS A 82 2.27 -14.33 -17.09
C CYS A 82 2.90 -14.68 -18.43
N TRP A 83 2.11 -15.07 -19.43
CA TRP A 83 2.59 -15.40 -20.77
C TRP A 83 3.06 -14.18 -21.55
N ILE A 84 2.58 -12.98 -21.20
CA ILE A 84 3.10 -11.71 -21.74
C ILE A 84 4.43 -11.37 -21.05
N VAL A 85 4.51 -11.49 -19.72
CA VAL A 85 5.74 -11.20 -18.95
C VAL A 85 6.87 -12.18 -19.26
N LYS A 86 6.54 -13.46 -19.46
CA LYS A 86 7.50 -14.51 -19.79
C LYS A 86 7.68 -14.73 -21.29
N SER A 87 6.97 -13.98 -22.14
CA SER A 87 6.98 -14.14 -23.59
C SER A 87 6.79 -15.59 -24.04
N CYS A 88 5.79 -16.28 -23.47
CA CYS A 88 5.51 -17.67 -23.83
C CYS A 88 4.97 -17.73 -25.27
N ASP A 89 5.47 -18.69 -26.06
CA ASP A 89 5.00 -19.02 -27.40
C ASP A 89 3.64 -19.73 -27.36
N GLU A 90 2.98 -19.81 -28.52
CA GLU A 90 1.61 -20.34 -28.63
C GLU A 90 1.50 -21.83 -28.26
N ALA A 91 2.52 -22.64 -28.57
CA ALA A 91 2.52 -24.05 -28.19
C ALA A 91 2.58 -24.22 -26.66
N THR A 92 3.33 -23.36 -25.98
CA THR A 92 3.38 -23.29 -24.52
C THR A 92 2.07 -22.78 -23.91
N ARG A 93 1.34 -21.87 -24.58
CA ARG A 93 0.07 -21.33 -24.08
C ARG A 93 -1.05 -22.36 -24.07
N ILE A 94 -1.20 -23.12 -25.16
CA ILE A 94 -2.27 -24.12 -25.30
C ILE A 94 -2.15 -25.21 -24.22
N SER A 95 -0.94 -25.53 -23.78
CA SER A 95 -0.68 -26.53 -22.74
C SER A 95 -0.67 -25.96 -21.32
N CYS A 96 -0.81 -24.63 -21.15
CA CYS A 96 -0.71 -23.98 -19.85
C CYS A 96 -2.07 -23.78 -19.19
N ALA A 97 -2.28 -24.37 -18.02
CA ALA A 97 -3.51 -24.18 -17.25
C ALA A 97 -3.75 -22.73 -16.81
N ALA A 98 -2.69 -21.92 -16.66
CA ALA A 98 -2.82 -20.50 -16.37
C ALA A 98 -3.40 -19.71 -17.54
N PHE A 99 -3.28 -20.23 -18.77
CA PHE A 99 -3.84 -19.62 -19.96
C PHE A 99 -5.34 -19.94 -20.10
N ALA A 100 -5.75 -21.14 -19.69
CA ALA A 100 -7.17 -21.54 -19.68
C ALA A 100 -8.00 -20.68 -18.72
N ASP A 101 -7.45 -20.36 -17.54
CA ASP A 101 -8.12 -19.53 -16.54
C ASP A 101 -7.36 -18.21 -16.31
N ALA A 102 -7.54 -17.24 -17.22
CA ALA A 102 -6.95 -15.91 -17.09
C ALA A 102 -7.39 -15.14 -15.82
N ALA A 103 -8.47 -15.59 -15.17
CA ALA A 103 -8.98 -15.05 -13.92
C ALA A 103 -8.17 -15.45 -12.67
N ILE A 104 -7.12 -16.27 -12.80
CA ILE A 104 -6.24 -16.60 -11.68
C ILE A 104 -4.78 -16.43 -12.06
N PRO A 105 -3.91 -16.00 -11.12
CA PRO A 105 -2.50 -15.85 -11.42
C PRO A 105 -1.86 -17.22 -11.67
N CYS A 106 -0.83 -17.23 -12.51
CA CYS A 106 -0.27 -18.48 -13.03
C CYS A 106 0.33 -19.40 -11.96
N TRP A 107 0.84 -18.84 -10.87
CA TRP A 107 1.35 -19.63 -9.75
C TRP A 107 0.22 -20.36 -9.01
N LEU A 108 -0.99 -19.79 -8.99
CA LEU A 108 -2.16 -20.40 -8.36
C LEU A 108 -2.75 -21.49 -9.26
N ALA A 109 -2.84 -21.24 -10.57
CA ALA A 109 -3.21 -22.27 -11.55
C ALA A 109 -2.26 -23.47 -11.47
N ARG A 110 -0.95 -23.20 -11.39
CA ARG A 110 0.08 -24.23 -11.27
C ARG A 110 0.00 -25.00 -9.95
N ARG A 111 -0.24 -24.30 -8.82
CA ARG A 111 -0.43 -24.93 -7.51
C ARG A 111 -1.62 -25.88 -7.49
N ARG A 112 -2.71 -25.56 -8.20
CA ARG A 112 -3.90 -26.43 -8.29
C ARG A 112 -3.60 -27.77 -8.97
N ILE A 113 -2.71 -27.78 -9.96
CA ILE A 113 -2.35 -28.98 -10.71
C ILE A 113 -1.19 -29.73 -10.07
N GLU A 114 -0.11 -29.02 -9.71
CA GLU A 114 1.11 -29.63 -9.19
C GLU A 114 1.07 -29.86 -7.67
N GLY A 115 0.07 -29.33 -6.97
CA GLY A 115 -0.08 -29.39 -5.50
C GLY A 115 0.94 -28.56 -4.72
N ARG A 116 1.99 -28.05 -5.39
CA ARG A 116 3.06 -27.24 -4.81
C ARG A 116 3.48 -26.12 -5.75
N ILE A 117 4.05 -25.05 -5.19
CA ILE A 117 4.58 -23.92 -5.96
C ILE A 117 6.08 -24.17 -6.21
N PRO A 118 6.55 -24.22 -7.47
CA PRO A 118 7.96 -24.40 -7.76
C PRO A 118 8.79 -23.19 -7.34
N LEU A 119 10.05 -23.42 -6.98
CA LEU A 119 11.01 -22.38 -6.54
C LEU A 119 11.14 -21.22 -7.54
N THR A 120 10.95 -21.50 -8.83
CA THR A 120 10.99 -20.49 -9.91
C THR A 120 9.85 -19.48 -9.82
N CYS A 121 8.73 -19.80 -9.19
CA CYS A 121 7.63 -18.88 -8.97
C CYS A 121 7.95 -17.85 -7.89
N TYR A 122 8.66 -18.22 -6.82
CA TYR A 122 9.03 -17.27 -5.74
C TYR A 122 9.93 -16.14 -6.21
N ARG A 123 10.69 -16.34 -7.30
CA ARG A 123 11.54 -15.31 -7.92
C ARG A 123 10.84 -14.56 -9.06
N CYS A 124 9.58 -14.87 -9.34
CA CYS A 124 8.85 -14.26 -10.44
C CYS A 124 8.18 -12.97 -9.98
N VAL A 125 8.31 -11.91 -10.77
CA VAL A 125 7.68 -10.60 -10.51
C VAL A 125 6.16 -10.73 -10.34
N VAL A 126 5.51 -11.59 -11.14
CA VAL A 126 4.06 -11.84 -11.05
C VAL A 126 3.65 -12.37 -9.68
N PHE A 127 4.45 -13.26 -9.09
CA PHE A 127 4.21 -13.79 -7.75
C PHE A 127 4.37 -12.70 -6.69
N ALA A 128 5.44 -11.90 -6.77
CA ALA A 128 5.72 -10.82 -5.82
C ALA A 128 4.64 -9.70 -5.83
N PHE A 129 4.07 -9.38 -7.00
CA PHE A 129 2.97 -8.41 -7.09
C PHE A 129 1.62 -8.98 -6.59
N SER A 130 1.37 -10.28 -6.82
CA SER A 130 0.14 -10.95 -6.35
C SER A 130 0.07 -11.03 -4.83
N ASP A 131 1.20 -11.31 -4.16
CA ASP A 131 1.24 -11.44 -2.70
C ASP A 131 0.85 -10.14 -1.99
N LYS A 132 1.36 -9.00 -2.49
CA LYS A 132 1.05 -7.68 -1.94
C LYS A 132 -0.41 -7.28 -2.10
N THR A 133 -1.04 -7.65 -3.22
CA THR A 133 -2.46 -7.36 -3.48
C THR A 133 -3.38 -8.23 -2.64
N LEU A 134 -3.03 -9.51 -2.43
CA LEU A 134 -3.76 -10.38 -1.49
C LEU A 134 -3.62 -9.89 -0.04
N ALA A 135 -2.43 -9.41 0.36
CA ALA A 135 -2.21 -8.82 1.68
C ALA A 135 -3.03 -7.53 1.89
N ALA A 136 -3.17 -6.70 0.85
CA ALA A 136 -3.96 -5.47 0.91
C ALA A 136 -5.48 -5.72 0.86
N GLY A 137 -5.94 -6.78 0.18
CA GLY A 137 -7.35 -7.15 0.13
C GLY A 137 -7.85 -7.83 1.40
N ASN A 138 -6.99 -8.55 2.14
CA ASN A 138 -7.38 -9.29 3.34
C ASN A 138 -7.72 -8.38 4.54
N SER A 139 -7.18 -7.16 4.62
CA SER A 139 -7.50 -6.22 5.70
C SER A 139 -8.94 -5.71 5.69
N ASN A 140 -9.65 -5.83 4.57
CA ASN A 140 -11.07 -5.44 4.45
C ASN A 140 -12.01 -6.63 4.65
N HIS A 141 -11.51 -7.87 4.62
CA HIS A 141 -12.34 -9.07 4.74
C HIS A 141 -12.55 -9.52 6.19
N ASP A 142 -11.65 -9.11 7.10
CA ASP A 142 -11.76 -9.37 8.55
C ASP A 142 -12.85 -8.52 9.23
N THR A 143 -13.36 -7.46 8.58
CA THR A 143 -14.45 -6.62 9.11
C THR A 143 -15.85 -7.15 8.80
N LEU A 144 -15.99 -8.21 8.00
CA LEU A 144 -17.29 -8.78 7.60
C LEU A 144 -17.67 -10.07 8.34
N LEU A 145 -16.84 -10.58 9.25
CA LEU A 145 -17.12 -11.79 10.05
C LEU A 145 -17.28 -11.51 11.56
N ALA A 146 -17.41 -10.25 11.97
CA ALA A 146 -17.64 -9.82 13.35
C ALA A 146 -18.97 -9.07 13.55
N GLY A 147 -20.00 -9.40 12.76
CA GLY A 147 -21.36 -8.90 12.88
C GLY A 147 -22.36 -10.05 12.98
#